data_AF-A0A3M7S8H8-F1
#
_entry.id   AF-A0A3M7S8H8-F1
#
_cell.length_a   1.000
_cell.length_b   1.000
_cell.length_c   1.000
_cell.angle_alpha   90.00
_cell.angle_beta   90.00
_cell.angle_gamma   90.00
#
_symmetry.space_group_name_H-M   'P 1'
#
loop_
_entity.id
_entity.type
_entity.pdbx_description
1 polymer ?
#
loop_
_entity_poly.entity_id
_entity_poly.type
_entity_poly.pdbx_seq_one_letter_code
_entity_poly.pdbx_strand_id
1 'polypeptide(L)'
;MLRFTLLIALVGLAVAQELNWDSIPVIANSSQCMYRPENKMLGCRGSGEVIECEAVSTLPVGFEVFGLGRETLEQVPVESQKFLLYPRASNETVYQNHVVEVENVTRNVSLCHMESMEIGLRVPDVKCWARLVELFNASVGTQVVQVEQLEDDVALFGEVLVVDKKAQKRFLGFGLLGWPLMHPLFWGMPFFG
;
A
#
# COMPACT_ATOMS: atom_id res chain seq x y z
N MET A 1 27.35 16.70 54.68
CA MET A 1 26.13 16.02 54.19
C MET A 1 26.01 16.30 52.69
N LEU A 2 26.60 15.44 51.86
CA LEU A 2 26.62 15.60 50.41
C LEU A 2 25.44 14.79 49.84
N ARG A 3 24.43 15.47 49.29
CA ARG A 3 23.26 14.84 48.66
C ARG A 3 23.67 14.34 47.28
N PHE A 4 23.63 13.02 47.09
CA PHE A 4 23.78 12.35 45.80
C PHE A 4 22.53 12.62 44.95
N THR A 5 22.69 13.39 43.87
CA THR A 5 21.67 13.58 42.85
C THR A 5 21.83 12.47 41.81
N LEU A 6 21.01 11.42 41.94
CA LEU A 6 20.96 10.31 40.98
C LEU A 6 20.17 10.76 39.75
N LEU A 7 20.87 11.14 38.67
CA LEU A 7 20.27 11.36 37.35
C LEU A 7 20.02 10.00 36.70
N ILE A 8 18.78 9.52 36.76
CA ILE A 8 18.32 8.37 35.98
C ILE A 8 18.08 8.86 34.55
N ALA A 9 19.05 8.60 33.68
CA ALA A 9 18.88 8.77 32.23
C ALA A 9 18.04 7.60 31.69
N LEU A 10 16.73 7.83 31.53
CA LEU A 10 15.86 6.96 30.75
C LEU A 10 16.22 7.12 29.27
N VAL A 11 17.12 6.27 28.79
CA VAL A 11 17.34 6.08 27.35
C VAL A 11 16.12 5.34 26.82
N GLY A 12 15.14 6.09 26.30
CA GLY A 12 14.02 5.53 25.56
C GLY A 12 14.53 4.91 24.27
N LEU A 13 14.70 3.59 24.24
CA LEU A 13 14.80 2.83 22.99
C LEU A 13 13.44 2.93 22.30
N ALA A 14 13.30 3.88 21.39
CA ALA A 14 12.27 3.82 20.36
C ALA A 14 12.65 2.68 19.41
N VAL A 15 12.17 1.47 19.70
CA VAL A 15 12.28 0.35 18.77
C VAL A 15 11.36 0.69 17.60
N ALA A 16 11.96 1.12 16.49
CA ALA A 16 11.29 1.17 15.20
C ALA A 16 10.93 -0.27 14.83
N GLN A 17 9.70 -0.68 15.11
CA GLN A 17 9.19 -1.97 14.66
C GLN A 17 9.04 -1.89 13.13
N GLU A 18 9.90 -2.62 12.43
CA GLU A 18 9.78 -2.83 10.99
C GLU A 18 8.42 -3.49 10.69
N LEU A 19 7.71 -2.96 9.68
CA LEU A 19 6.48 -3.56 9.18
C LEU A 19 6.78 -4.95 8.61
N ASN A 20 6.40 -5.98 9.36
CA ASN A 20 6.53 -7.38 9.00
C ASN A 20 5.23 -7.87 8.33
N TRP A 21 5.36 -8.72 7.32
CA TRP A 21 4.27 -9.39 6.61
C TRP A 21 3.27 -10.08 7.56
N ASP A 22 3.74 -10.54 8.72
CA ASP A 22 2.94 -11.19 9.76
C ASP A 22 1.89 -10.27 10.40
N SER A 23 2.07 -8.95 10.31
CA SER A 23 1.15 -7.97 10.87
C SER A 23 0.02 -7.56 9.92
N ILE A 24 0.07 -8.00 8.65
CA ILE A 24 -0.86 -7.59 7.61
C ILE A 24 -1.84 -8.73 7.33
N PRO A 25 -3.14 -8.55 7.62
CA PRO A 25 -4.14 -9.59 7.38
C PRO A 25 -4.17 -9.97 5.90
N VAL A 26 -4.04 -11.27 5.62
CA VAL A 26 -4.17 -11.81 4.27
C VAL A 26 -5.63 -11.69 3.86
N ILE A 27 -5.93 -10.90 2.84
CA ILE A 27 -7.22 -11.02 2.16
C ILE A 27 -7.12 -12.26 1.28
N ALA A 28 -7.95 -13.25 1.55
CA ALA A 28 -7.93 -14.51 0.80
C ALA A 28 -8.13 -14.22 -0.70
N ASN A 29 -7.19 -14.71 -1.51
CA ASN A 29 -7.19 -14.67 -2.97
C ASN A 29 -6.77 -13.36 -3.66
N SER A 30 -6.39 -12.28 -2.96
CA SER A 30 -5.85 -11.06 -3.60
C SER A 30 -4.33 -10.95 -3.43
N SER A 31 -3.65 -10.33 -4.39
CA SER A 31 -2.22 -10.01 -4.26
C SER A 31 -1.99 -8.82 -3.33
N GLN A 32 -1.05 -8.95 -2.39
CA GLN A 32 -0.67 -7.85 -1.50
C GLN A 32 0.81 -7.55 -1.66
N CYS A 33 1.14 -6.32 -2.02
CA CYS A 33 2.50 -5.89 -2.24
C CYS A 33 2.90 -4.78 -1.28
N MET A 34 4.18 -4.73 -0.94
CA MET A 34 4.82 -3.66 -0.20
C MET A 34 6.04 -3.19 -0.97
N TYR A 35 6.06 -1.90 -1.30
CA TYR A 35 7.26 -1.24 -1.82
C TYR A 35 7.94 -0.47 -0.69
N ARG A 36 9.23 -0.73 -0.48
CA ARG A 36 10.07 -0.07 0.51
C ARG A 36 11.04 0.86 -0.22
N PRO A 37 10.85 2.19 -0.19
CA PRO A 37 11.74 3.14 -0.86
C PRO A 37 13.17 3.11 -0.30
N GLU A 38 13.35 2.70 0.96
CA GLU A 38 14.65 2.71 1.64
C GLU A 38 15.68 1.80 0.99
N ASN A 39 15.24 0.58 0.63
CA ASN A 39 16.06 -0.46 0.02
C ASN A 39 15.63 -0.74 -1.43
N LYS A 40 14.64 -0.01 -1.96
CA LYS A 40 14.12 -0.15 -3.32
C LYS A 40 13.59 -1.56 -3.60
N MET A 41 12.96 -2.18 -2.60
CA MET A 41 12.42 -3.54 -2.72
C MET A 41 10.89 -3.52 -2.84
N LEU A 42 10.38 -4.20 -3.86
CA LEU A 42 8.97 -4.57 -4.00
C LEU A 42 8.82 -6.03 -3.56
N GLY A 43 8.15 -6.25 -2.43
CA GLY A 43 7.74 -7.58 -2.00
C GLY A 43 6.27 -7.80 -2.30
N CYS A 44 5.88 -8.92 -2.90
CA CYS A 44 4.49 -9.26 -3.19
C CYS A 44 4.16 -10.65 -2.66
N ARG A 45 3.02 -10.77 -1.98
CA ARG A 45 2.49 -12.00 -1.40
C ARG A 45 1.26 -12.47 -2.16
N GLY A 46 1.23 -13.76 -2.50
CA GLY A 46 0.10 -14.48 -3.07
C GLY A 46 -0.43 -15.57 -2.14
N SER A 47 -0.93 -16.67 -2.70
CA SER A 47 -1.58 -17.80 -1.99
C SER A 47 -0.62 -18.71 -1.21
N GLY A 48 0.69 -18.46 -1.25
CA GLY A 48 1.67 -19.30 -0.53
C GLY A 48 3.14 -18.90 -0.71
N GLU A 49 3.43 -17.90 -1.53
CA GLU A 49 4.79 -17.43 -1.79
C GLU A 49 4.88 -15.90 -1.63
N VAL A 50 6.04 -15.45 -1.18
CA VAL A 50 6.45 -14.04 -1.19
C VAL A 50 7.59 -13.89 -2.19
N ILE A 51 7.39 -13.01 -3.17
CA ILE A 51 8.40 -12.66 -4.18
C ILE A 51 8.93 -11.28 -3.83
N GLU A 52 10.24 -11.14 -3.72
CA GLU A 52 10.89 -9.85 -3.48
C GLU A 52 11.78 -9.50 -4.68
N CYS A 53 11.53 -8.33 -5.27
CA CYS A 53 12.25 -7.81 -6.43
C CYS A 53 12.81 -6.42 -6.14
N GLU A 54 14.01 -6.14 -6.65
CA GLU A 54 14.47 -4.76 -6.76
C GLU A 54 13.55 -3.99 -7.73
N ALA A 55 13.16 -2.79 -7.33
CA ALA A 55 12.25 -1.96 -8.11
C ALA A 55 12.67 -0.47 -8.07
N VAL A 56 12.55 0.18 -9.22
CA VAL A 56 12.72 1.63 -9.36
C VAL A 56 11.36 2.29 -9.29
N SER A 57 11.19 3.22 -8.34
CA SER A 57 9.95 3.98 -8.20
C SER A 57 10.07 5.39 -8.77
N THR A 58 9.05 5.78 -9.51
CA THR A 58 8.73 7.15 -9.91
C THR A 58 7.29 7.51 -9.51
N LEU A 59 6.74 6.84 -8.49
CA LEU A 59 5.34 7.02 -8.06
C LEU A 59 5.00 8.48 -7.72
N PRO A 60 3.76 8.92 -7.97
CA PRO A 60 3.30 10.25 -7.58
C PRO A 60 3.35 10.41 -6.06
N VAL A 61 3.69 11.62 -5.61
CA VAL A 61 3.75 11.97 -4.18
C VAL A 61 2.35 12.13 -3.58
N GLY A 62 2.21 11.88 -2.27
CA GLY A 62 0.95 12.06 -1.55
C GLY A 62 0.03 10.85 -1.54
N PHE A 63 0.47 9.72 -2.10
CA PHE A 63 -0.25 8.46 -2.10
C PHE A 63 0.57 7.36 -1.44
N GLU A 64 -0.04 6.66 -0.48
CA GLU A 64 0.59 5.52 0.18
C GLU A 64 0.08 4.18 -0.36
N VAL A 65 -1.11 4.15 -0.96
CA VAL A 65 -1.75 2.91 -1.43
C VAL A 65 -1.99 3.00 -2.93
N PHE A 66 -1.67 1.93 -3.65
CA PHE A 66 -1.92 1.81 -5.07
C PHE A 66 -2.69 0.52 -5.38
N GLY A 67 -3.90 0.65 -5.91
CA GLY A 67 -4.69 -0.48 -6.37
C GLY A 67 -4.10 -1.11 -7.63
N LEU A 68 -4.09 -2.44 -7.72
CA LEU A 68 -3.59 -3.18 -8.87
C LEU A 68 -4.74 -3.58 -9.80
N GLY A 69 -4.77 -3.01 -11.00
CA GLY A 69 -5.68 -3.37 -12.08
C GLY A 69 -4.96 -4.07 -13.23
N ARG A 70 -5.69 -4.88 -13.99
CA ARG A 70 -5.17 -5.55 -15.20
C ARG A 70 -5.36 -4.64 -16.41
N GLU A 71 -4.34 -4.54 -17.26
CA GLU A 71 -4.51 -3.96 -18.59
C GLU A 71 -5.16 -5.03 -19.50
N THR A 72 -6.21 -4.65 -20.23
CA THR A 72 -7.02 -5.59 -21.04
C THR A 72 -6.36 -5.92 -22.38
N LEU A 73 -5.12 -6.43 -22.34
CA LEU A 73 -4.38 -6.84 -23.53
C LEU A 73 -4.16 -8.35 -23.51
N GLU A 74 -4.88 -9.07 -24.36
CA GLU A 74 -4.69 -10.51 -24.53
C GLU A 74 -3.37 -10.79 -25.27
N GLN A 75 -2.66 -11.84 -24.85
CA GLN A 75 -1.48 -12.40 -25.54
C GLN A 75 -0.26 -11.47 -25.66
N VAL A 76 0.01 -10.69 -24.61
CA VAL A 76 1.23 -9.86 -24.53
C VAL A 76 2.40 -10.66 -23.94
N PRO A 77 3.62 -10.57 -24.51
CA PRO A 77 4.83 -11.14 -23.91
C PRO A 77 5.00 -10.70 -22.46
N VAL A 78 5.52 -11.56 -21.58
CA VAL A 78 5.70 -11.29 -20.15
C VAL A 78 6.42 -9.95 -19.89
N GLU A 79 7.46 -9.64 -20.66
CA GLU A 79 8.24 -8.40 -20.57
C GLU A 79 7.45 -7.14 -20.92
N SER A 80 6.43 -7.27 -21.77
CA SER A 80 5.58 -6.16 -22.20
C SER A 80 4.27 -6.06 -21.40
N GLN A 81 4.01 -7.00 -20.48
CA GLN A 81 2.85 -6.94 -19.59
C GLN A 81 2.99 -5.78 -18.61
N LYS A 82 1.85 -5.17 -18.27
CA LYS A 82 1.76 -4.04 -17.35
C LYS A 82 0.54 -4.21 -16.46
N PHE A 83 0.64 -3.70 -15.24
CA PHE A 83 -0.47 -3.60 -14.32
C PHE A 83 -0.72 -2.13 -14.00
N LEU A 84 -1.97 -1.71 -14.09
CA LEU A 84 -2.37 -0.33 -13.84
C LEU A 84 -2.34 -0.09 -12.32
N LEU A 85 -1.77 1.04 -11.91
CA LEU A 85 -1.70 1.45 -10.52
C LEU A 85 -2.65 2.61 -10.28
N TYR A 86 -3.68 2.38 -9.46
CA TYR A 86 -4.67 3.38 -9.08
C TYR A 86 -4.25 4.00 -7.74
N PRO A 87 -3.80 5.25 -7.68
CA PRO A 87 -3.34 5.86 -6.43
C PRO A 87 -4.48 6.16 -5.46
N ARG A 88 -4.22 6.06 -4.16
CA ARG A 88 -5.15 6.44 -3.09
C ARG A 88 -4.38 6.87 -1.84
N ALA A 89 -4.86 7.91 -1.17
CA ALA A 89 -4.33 8.28 0.14
C ALA A 89 -4.80 7.27 1.21
N SER A 90 -3.93 6.97 2.18
CA SER A 90 -4.22 5.98 3.23
C SER A 90 -5.49 6.24 4.05
N ASN A 91 -5.95 7.49 4.12
CA ASN A 91 -7.16 7.92 4.82
C ASN A 91 -8.42 8.02 3.93
N GLU A 92 -8.29 7.77 2.63
CA GLU A 92 -9.39 7.86 1.67
C GLU A 92 -9.87 6.47 1.26
N THR A 93 -11.11 6.36 0.78
CA THR A 93 -11.69 5.09 0.31
C THR A 93 -11.82 5.00 -1.21
N VAL A 94 -11.84 6.16 -1.88
CA VAL A 94 -11.94 6.30 -3.34
C VAL A 94 -10.54 6.32 -3.93
N TYR A 95 -10.34 5.60 -5.04
CA TYR A 95 -9.07 5.63 -5.77
C TYR A 95 -9.08 6.75 -6.80
N GLN A 96 -7.93 7.29 -7.12
CA GLN A 96 -7.75 8.17 -8.26
C GLN A 96 -7.49 7.37 -9.53
N ASN A 97 -7.69 8.02 -10.67
CA ASN A 97 -7.40 7.41 -11.95
C ASN A 97 -5.89 7.09 -12.08
N HIS A 98 -5.58 5.99 -12.76
CA HIS A 98 -4.21 5.57 -13.05
C HIS A 98 -3.50 6.49 -14.06
N VAL A 99 -4.21 7.47 -14.61
CA VAL A 99 -3.70 8.46 -15.55
C VAL A 99 -3.41 9.76 -14.79
N VAL A 100 -2.16 10.19 -14.79
CA VAL A 100 -1.71 11.42 -14.11
C VAL A 100 -1.10 12.42 -15.09
N GLU A 101 -1.28 13.70 -14.82
CA GLU A 101 -0.63 14.77 -15.58
C GLU A 101 0.67 15.19 -14.88
N VAL A 102 1.80 15.00 -15.57
CA VAL A 102 3.12 15.41 -15.08
C VAL A 102 3.77 16.28 -16.15
N GLU A 103 4.09 17.53 -15.79
CA GLU A 103 4.70 18.52 -16.71
C GLU A 103 3.86 18.75 -17.98
N ASN A 104 2.52 18.82 -17.85
CA ASN A 104 1.55 18.92 -18.95
C ASN A 104 1.54 17.72 -19.92
N VAL A 105 2.12 16.58 -19.50
CA VAL A 105 2.07 15.33 -20.25
C VAL A 105 1.31 14.29 -19.44
N THR A 106 0.25 13.76 -20.04
CA THR A 106 -0.54 12.67 -19.50
C THR A 106 0.28 11.38 -19.54
N ARG A 107 0.44 10.71 -18.40
CA ARG A 107 1.16 9.44 -18.28
C ARG A 107 0.38 8.45 -17.42
N ASN A 108 0.50 7.18 -17.78
CA ASN A 108 -0.04 6.09 -16.99
C ASN A 108 0.90 5.80 -15.81
N VAL A 109 0.30 5.57 -14.65
CA VAL A 109 0.95 5.02 -13.47
C VAL A 109 0.80 3.51 -13.54
N SER A 110 1.91 2.79 -13.68
CA SER A 110 1.92 1.35 -13.90
C SER A 110 3.02 0.63 -13.11
N LEU A 111 2.80 -0.66 -12.90
CA LEU A 111 3.82 -1.62 -12.49
C LEU A 111 4.23 -2.42 -13.74
N CYS A 112 5.49 -2.35 -14.12
CA CYS A 112 5.99 -2.94 -15.36
C CYS A 112 7.47 -3.36 -15.30
N HIS A 113 7.93 -4.02 -16.35
CA HIS A 113 9.37 -4.21 -16.62
C HIS A 113 10.02 -2.88 -17.08
N MET A 114 11.33 -2.74 -16.89
CA MET A 114 12.08 -1.47 -17.03
C MET A 114 12.02 -0.79 -18.42
N GLU A 115 11.55 -1.47 -19.45
CA GLU A 115 11.49 -0.95 -20.83
C GLU A 115 10.45 0.17 -21.05
N SER A 116 9.55 0.42 -20.09
CA SER A 116 8.53 1.46 -20.20
C SER A 116 9.03 2.84 -19.71
N MET A 117 8.70 3.91 -20.45
CA MET A 117 8.87 5.31 -20.02
C MET A 117 7.77 5.81 -19.08
N GLU A 118 6.92 4.89 -18.61
CA GLU A 118 5.80 5.17 -17.73
C GLU A 118 6.24 5.55 -16.31
N ILE A 119 5.32 6.20 -15.61
CA ILE A 119 5.46 6.54 -14.20
C ILE A 119 5.04 5.31 -13.38
N GLY A 120 5.68 5.06 -12.24
CA GLY A 120 5.21 4.03 -11.32
C GLY A 120 6.34 3.15 -10.79
N LEU A 121 6.13 1.85 -10.78
CA LEU A 121 7.09 0.86 -10.28
C LEU A 121 7.66 0.05 -11.43
N ARG A 122 8.99 -0.01 -11.51
CA ARG A 122 9.69 -0.73 -12.57
C ARG A 122 10.60 -1.79 -11.98
N VAL A 123 10.43 -3.03 -12.40
CA VAL A 123 11.28 -4.16 -11.98
C VAL A 123 12.29 -4.45 -13.09
N PRO A 124 13.60 -4.20 -12.88
CA PRO A 124 14.63 -4.41 -13.92
C PRO A 124 14.96 -5.87 -14.19
N ASP A 125 14.85 -6.73 -13.17
CA ASP A 125 15.16 -8.15 -13.31
C ASP A 125 13.99 -8.88 -13.99
N VAL A 126 14.20 -9.29 -15.24
CA VAL A 126 13.22 -10.03 -16.05
C VAL A 126 12.76 -11.35 -15.40
N LYS A 127 13.64 -12.07 -14.69
CA LYS A 127 13.27 -13.32 -14.01
C LYS A 127 12.39 -13.02 -12.81
N CYS A 128 12.70 -11.95 -12.07
CA CYS A 128 11.87 -11.52 -10.95
C CYS A 128 10.51 -11.01 -11.43
N TRP A 129 10.50 -10.23 -12.51
CA TRP A 129 9.29 -9.77 -13.17
C TRP A 129 8.39 -10.91 -13.64
N ALA A 130 8.96 -11.94 -14.28
CA ALA A 130 8.20 -13.10 -14.71
C ALA A 130 7.50 -13.83 -13.55
N ARG A 131 8.17 -13.95 -12.39
CA ARG A 131 7.57 -14.54 -11.20
C ARG A 131 6.45 -13.66 -10.63
N LEU A 132 6.60 -12.33 -10.65
CA LEU A 132 5.54 -11.41 -10.24
C LEU A 132 4.31 -11.53 -11.15
N VAL A 133 4.54 -11.57 -12.47
CA VAL A 133 3.47 -11.77 -13.46
C VAL A 133 2.73 -13.09 -13.22
N GLU A 134 3.45 -14.17 -12.95
CA GLU A 134 2.86 -15.46 -12.60
C GLU A 134 2.01 -15.37 -11.31
N LEU A 135 2.55 -14.76 -10.26
CA LEU A 135 1.83 -14.52 -9.00
C LEU A 135 0.54 -13.71 -9.22
N PHE A 136 0.61 -12.65 -10.02
CA PHE A 136 -0.56 -11.81 -10.31
C PHE A 136 -1.58 -12.54 -11.18
N ASN A 137 -1.15 -13.33 -12.16
CA ASN A 137 -2.05 -14.14 -12.99
C ASN A 137 -2.74 -15.27 -12.21
N ALA A 138 -2.10 -15.77 -11.16
CA ALA A 138 -2.71 -16.71 -10.22
C ALA A 138 -3.69 -16.04 -9.22
N SER A 139 -3.74 -14.71 -9.14
CA SER A 139 -4.68 -13.99 -8.26
C SER A 139 -6.11 -14.07 -8.80
N VAL A 140 -7.01 -14.62 -8.00
CA VAL A 140 -8.42 -14.87 -8.36
C VAL A 140 -9.36 -13.87 -7.67
N GLY A 141 -8.95 -13.31 -6.54
CA GLY A 141 -9.72 -12.35 -5.77
C GLY A 141 -9.66 -10.97 -6.40
N THR A 142 -10.84 -10.42 -6.71
CA THR A 142 -10.98 -9.04 -7.16
C THR A 142 -11.90 -8.26 -6.22
N GLN A 143 -11.52 -7.03 -5.93
CA GLN A 143 -12.33 -6.04 -5.25
C GLN A 143 -12.82 -5.01 -6.27
N VAL A 144 -14.13 -4.78 -6.32
CA VAL A 144 -14.71 -3.71 -7.13
C VAL A 144 -14.61 -2.41 -6.33
N VAL A 145 -14.01 -1.38 -6.90
CA VAL A 145 -13.79 -0.09 -6.26
C VAL A 145 -14.24 1.07 -7.14
N GLN A 146 -14.62 2.16 -6.48
CA GLN A 146 -14.87 3.42 -7.15
C GLN A 146 -13.56 4.13 -7.47
N VAL A 147 -13.44 4.61 -8.71
CA VAL A 147 -12.31 5.41 -9.18
C VAL A 147 -12.81 6.80 -9.55
N GLU A 148 -12.12 7.83 -9.07
CA GLU A 148 -12.44 9.22 -9.37
C GLU A 148 -12.40 9.45 -10.89
N GLN A 149 -13.38 10.18 -11.41
CA GLN A 149 -13.51 10.54 -12.83
C GLN A 149 -13.83 9.38 -13.78
N LEU A 150 -13.99 8.15 -13.27
CA LEU A 150 -14.56 7.04 -14.02
C LEU A 150 -16.03 6.85 -13.62
N GLU A 151 -16.91 6.67 -14.60
CA GLU A 151 -18.33 6.37 -14.36
C GLU A 151 -18.52 4.92 -13.90
N ASP A 152 -17.66 4.03 -14.39
CA ASP A 152 -17.70 2.60 -14.07
C ASP A 152 -16.74 2.26 -12.92
N ASP A 153 -17.19 1.34 -12.07
CA ASP A 153 -16.34 0.75 -11.04
C ASP A 153 -15.23 -0.12 -11.68
N VAL A 154 -14.07 -0.14 -11.03
CA VAL A 154 -12.91 -0.91 -11.49
C VAL A 154 -12.67 -2.12 -10.61
N ALA A 155 -12.44 -3.28 -11.22
CA ALA A 155 -12.02 -4.49 -10.53
C ALA A 155 -10.51 -4.50 -10.30
N LEU A 156 -10.09 -4.38 -9.03
CA LEU A 156 -8.70 -4.49 -8.60
C LEU A 156 -8.42 -5.87 -8.05
N PHE A 157 -7.29 -6.49 -8.41
CA PHE A 157 -6.92 -7.83 -7.95
C PHE A 157 -5.91 -7.83 -6.78
N GLY A 158 -5.51 -6.64 -6.33
CA GLY A 158 -4.53 -6.46 -5.26
C GLY A 158 -4.22 -5.01 -4.97
N GLU A 159 -3.27 -4.80 -4.07
CA GLU A 159 -2.78 -3.47 -3.68
C GLU A 159 -1.26 -3.47 -3.47
N VAL A 160 -0.63 -2.31 -3.70
CA VAL A 160 0.74 -2.00 -3.32
C VAL A 160 0.73 -0.92 -2.26
N LEU A 161 1.28 -1.23 -1.09
CA LEU A 161 1.55 -0.25 -0.03
C LEU A 161 2.97 0.30 -0.16
N VAL A 162 3.12 1.62 -0.20
CA VAL A 162 4.42 2.30 -0.11
C VAL A 162 4.74 2.52 1.37
N VAL A 163 5.72 1.78 1.88
CA VAL A 163 6.15 1.86 3.28
C VAL A 163 7.20 2.96 3.42
N ASP A 164 6.79 4.15 3.84
CA ASP A 164 7.73 5.24 4.16
C ASP A 164 8.33 5.08 5.57
N LYS A 165 9.55 5.61 5.77
CA LYS A 165 10.34 5.65 7.03
C LYS A 165 9.56 6.19 8.22
N LYS A 166 8.51 6.98 7.98
CA LYS A 166 7.53 7.41 8.97
C LYS A 166 6.28 6.57 8.86
N ALA A 167 6.38 5.27 9.18
CA ALA A 167 5.24 4.37 9.20
C ALA A 167 4.13 4.97 10.09
N GLN A 168 3.13 5.61 9.47
CA GLN A 168 1.88 5.89 10.15
C GLN A 168 1.23 4.51 10.37
N LYS A 169 1.28 4.02 11.60
CA LYS A 169 0.67 2.74 12.05
C LYS A 169 -0.86 2.73 11.98
N ARG A 170 -1.45 3.46 11.04
CA ARG A 170 -2.89 3.45 10.78
C ARG A 170 -3.05 2.83 9.41
N PHE A 171 -4.00 1.91 9.28
CA PHE A 171 -4.53 1.46 7.99
C PHE A 171 -3.90 0.24 7.29
N LEU A 172 -3.81 -0.89 7.99
CA LEU A 172 -4.01 -2.21 7.35
C LEU A 172 -4.94 -3.10 8.20
N GLY A 173 -6.06 -2.50 8.60
CA GLY A 173 -7.16 -3.16 9.28
C GLY A 173 -8.42 -2.38 8.97
N PHE A 174 -9.17 -2.84 7.97
CA PHE A 174 -10.49 -2.32 7.64
C PHE A 174 -11.32 -2.07 8.91
N GLY A 175 -11.61 -0.81 9.23
CA GLY A 175 -12.91 -0.33 9.67
C GLY A 175 -13.71 -1.04 10.78
N LEU A 176 -13.16 -1.93 11.60
CA LEU A 176 -13.90 -2.63 12.65
C LEU A 176 -13.04 -2.79 13.91
N LEU A 177 -13.54 -2.25 15.03
CA LEU A 177 -13.02 -2.33 16.41
C LEU A 177 -12.05 -1.21 16.84
N GLY A 178 -12.60 -0.04 17.16
CA GLY A 178 -11.81 0.98 17.88
C GLY A 178 -12.49 2.31 18.10
N TRP A 179 -13.79 2.36 18.41
CA TRP A 179 -14.35 3.52 19.09
C TRP A 179 -13.82 3.52 20.54
N PRO A 180 -13.03 4.50 20.99
CA PRO A 180 -13.00 4.79 22.41
C PRO A 180 -14.28 5.57 22.71
N LEU A 181 -15.26 4.87 23.26
CA LEU A 181 -16.30 5.46 24.11
C LEU A 181 -15.60 6.17 25.28
N MET A 182 -15.20 7.42 25.05
CA MET A 182 -14.77 8.36 26.08
C MET A 182 -15.35 9.72 25.70
N HIS A 183 -16.62 9.92 26.03
CA HIS A 183 -17.12 11.25 26.38
C HIS A 183 -17.33 11.27 27.90
N PRO A 184 -16.64 12.16 28.63
CA PRO A 184 -16.84 12.38 30.05
C PRO A 184 -17.83 13.52 30.26
N LEU A 185 -19.05 13.22 30.67
CA LEU A 185 -20.02 14.17 31.24
C LEU A 185 -20.82 13.35 32.25
N PHE A 186 -20.62 13.43 33.58
CA PHE A 186 -20.90 14.56 34.49
C PHE A 186 -22.28 15.20 34.22
N TRP A 187 -22.92 15.72 35.28
CA TRP A 187 -24.36 16.00 35.44
C TRP A 187 -25.13 14.72 35.81
N GLY A 188 -25.45 14.42 37.06
CA GLY A 188 -26.00 15.31 38.08
C GLY A 188 -27.40 14.78 38.40
N MET A 189 -27.53 14.04 39.51
CA MET A 189 -28.83 13.86 40.17
C MET A 189 -29.43 15.25 40.43
N PRO A 190 -30.77 15.45 40.40
CA PRO A 190 -31.52 15.09 41.60
C PRO A 190 -33.05 14.86 41.48
N PHE A 191 -33.59 14.41 42.63
CA PHE A 191 -34.94 14.61 43.20
C PHE A 191 -36.15 13.79 42.69
N PHE A 192 -36.61 12.95 43.62
CA PHE A 192 -37.98 12.81 44.14
C PHE A 192 -39.16 13.37 43.33
N GLY A 193 -40.14 12.48 43.12
CA GLY A 193 -41.54 12.75 42.81
C GLY A 193 -42.29 11.43 42.87
#